data_AF-A0A257VRG9-F1
#
_entry.id   AF-A0A257VRG9-F1
#
_cell.length_a   1.000
_cell.length_b   1.000
_cell.length_c   1.000
_cell.angle_alpha   90.00
_cell.angle_beta   90.00
_cell.angle_gamma   90.00
#
_symmetry.space_group_name_H-M   'P 1'
#
loop_
_entity.id
_entity.type
_entity.pdbx_description
1 polymer ?
#
loop_
_entity_poly.entity_id
_entity_poly.type
_entity_poly.pdbx_seq_one_letter_code
_entity_poly.pdbx_strand_id
1 'polypeptide(L)' 'AAALANADAEPHECFFTDDIPEYVEGARRAGIDAEQFTGYPNLLEQLRSRGILT' A
#
# COMPACT_ATOMS: atom_id res chain seq x y z
N ALA A 1 1.42 -12.94 -2.75
CA ALA A 1 2.40 -13.81 -2.05
C ALA A 1 3.80 -13.74 -2.67
N ALA A 2 3.96 -13.96 -3.99
CA ALA A 2 5.29 -13.90 -4.62
C ALA A 2 6.01 -12.54 -4.47
N ALA A 3 5.29 -11.42 -4.54
CA ALA A 3 5.90 -10.09 -4.40
C ALA A 3 6.56 -9.87 -3.02
N LEU A 4 5.88 -10.22 -1.92
CA LEU A 4 6.41 -10.10 -0.56
C LEU A 4 7.67 -10.95 -0.35
N ALA A 5 7.70 -12.17 -0.91
CA ALA A 5 8.86 -13.04 -0.81
C ALA A 5 10.13 -12.47 -1.49
N ASN A 6 9.98 -11.47 -2.36
CA ASN A 6 11.08 -10.80 -3.05
C ASN A 6 11.30 -9.35 -2.56
N ALA A 7 10.48 -8.87 -1.63
CA ALA A 7 10.54 -7.48 -1.17
C ALA A 7 11.65 -7.22 -0.15
N ASP A 8 12.25 -8.27 0.42
CA ASP A 8 13.24 -8.21 1.51
C ASP A 8 12.79 -7.27 2.66
N ALA A 9 11.48 -7.31 2.94
CA ALA A 9 10.79 -6.49 3.91
C ALA A 9 9.61 -7.29 4.49
N GLU A 10 9.28 -7.04 5.75
CA GLU A 10 8.07 -7.57 6.35
C GLU A 10 6.83 -6.94 5.68
N PRO A 11 5.68 -7.64 5.62
CA PRO A 11 4.48 -7.09 4.97
C PRO A 11 4.07 -5.71 5.49
N HIS A 12 4.19 -5.48 6.80
CA HIS A 12 3.83 -4.22 7.45
C HIS A 12 4.83 -3.08 7.18
N GLU A 13 5.99 -3.37 6.60
CA GLU A 13 6.96 -2.37 6.14
C GLU A 13 6.68 -1.94 4.70
N CYS A 14 5.78 -2.64 3.99
CA CYS A 14 5.39 -2.33 2.64
C CYS A 14 4.12 -1.48 2.60
N PHE A 15 4.12 -0.44 1.76
CA PHE A 15 2.91 0.29 1.36
C PHE A 15 2.47 -0.14 -0.04
N PHE A 16 1.18 -0.48 -0.19
CA PHE A 16 0.58 -0.87 -1.47
C PHE A 16 -0.61 0.03 -1.81
N THR A 17 -0.71 0.44 -3.07
CA THR A 17 -1.87 1.18 -3.56
C THR A 17 -2.24 0.72 -4.96
N ASP A 18 -3.54 0.58 -5.21
CA ASP A 18 -4.13 0.06 -6.44
C ASP A 18 -5.52 0.68 -6.60
N ASP A 19 -5.99 0.87 -7.83
CA ASP A 19 -7.30 1.45 -8.11
C ASP A 19 -8.44 0.43 -7.94
N ILE A 20 -8.12 -0.86 -7.92
CA ILE A 20 -9.08 -1.97 -7.74
C ILE A 20 -9.26 -2.29 -6.24
N PRO A 21 -10.45 -2.07 -5.65
CA PRO A 21 -10.70 -2.32 -4.22
C PRO A 21 -10.36 -3.75 -3.76
N GLU A 22 -10.65 -4.74 -4.60
CA GLU A 22 -10.43 -6.15 -4.28
C GLU A 22 -8.96 -6.49 -4.08
N TYR A 23 -8.05 -5.79 -4.77
CA TYR A 23 -6.61 -5.98 -4.66
C TYR A 23 -6.05 -5.32 -3.40
N VAL A 24 -6.56 -4.13 -3.05
CA VAL A 24 -6.26 -3.45 -1.79
C VAL A 24 -6.65 -4.34 -0.61
N GLU A 25 -7.86 -4.89 -0.63
CA GLU A 25 -8.32 -5.82 0.40
C GLU A 25 -7.49 -7.11 0.45
N GLY A 26 -7.01 -7.58 -0.70
CA GLY A 26 -6.06 -8.68 -0.79
C GLY A 26 -4.74 -8.38 -0.08
N ALA A 27 -4.18 -7.17 -0.28
CA ALA A 27 -2.96 -6.71 0.36
C ALA A 27 -3.13 -6.57 1.88
N ARG A 28 -4.24 -5.97 2.33
CA ARG A 28 -4.58 -5.86 3.77
C ARG A 28 -4.64 -7.22 4.45
N ARG A 29 -5.29 -8.20 3.83
CA ARG A 29 -5.33 -9.58 4.35
C ARG A 29 -3.96 -10.26 4.42
N ALA A 30 -3.01 -9.82 3.60
CA ALA A 30 -1.63 -10.29 3.62
C ALA A 30 -0.74 -9.53 4.63
N GLY A 31 -1.30 -8.60 5.41
CA GLY A 31 -0.57 -7.81 6.41
C GLY A 31 0.17 -6.60 5.83
N ILE A 32 -0.11 -6.23 4.58
CA ILE A 32 0.45 -5.05 3.93
C ILE A 32 -0.37 -3.81 4.29
N ASP A 33 0.30 -2.70 4.57
CA ASP A 33 -0.36 -1.41 4.66
C ASP A 33 -0.84 -1.00 3.27
N ALA A 34 -2.16 -0.90 3.08
CA ALA A 34 -2.72 -0.71 1.75
C ALA A 34 -3.92 0.24 1.73
N GLU A 35 -3.96 1.07 0.69
CA GLU A 35 -5.02 2.05 0.45
C GLU A 35 -5.41 2.12 -1.03
N GLN A 36 -6.69 2.33 -1.31
CA GLN A 36 -7.15 2.48 -2.69
C GLN A 36 -6.63 3.79 -3.30
N PHE A 37 -6.10 3.69 -4.51
CA PHE A 37 -5.76 4.86 -5.30
C PHE A 37 -7.03 5.42 -5.95
N THR A 38 -7.41 6.63 -5.57
CA THR A 38 -8.56 7.34 -6.19
C THR A 38 -8.14 8.59 -6.99
N GLY A 39 -6.84 8.86 -7.04
CA GLY A 39 -6.27 9.97 -7.79
C GLY A 39 -5.06 10.58 -7.10
N TYR A 40 -4.40 11.51 -7.81
CA TYR A 40 -3.17 12.15 -7.33
C TYR A 40 -3.29 12.84 -5.95
N PRO A 41 -4.36 13.62 -5.65
CA PRO A 41 -4.48 14.27 -4.35
C PRO A 41 -4.55 13.27 -3.19
N ASN A 42 -5.27 12.16 -3.38
CA ASN A 42 -5.44 11.11 -2.41
C ASN A 42 -4.12 10.35 -2.15
N LEU A 43 -3.34 10.08 -3.20
CA LEU A 43 -2.00 9.48 -3.04
C LEU A 43 -1.07 10.37 -2.23
N LEU A 44 -1.09 11.69 -2.46
CA LEU A 44 -0.26 12.61 -1.67
C LEU A 44 -0.62 12.60 -0.20
N GLU A 45 -1.91 12.54 0.14
CA GLU A 45 -2.36 12.42 1.53
C GLU A 45 -1.91 11.10 2.16
N GLN A 46 -2.07 9.98 1.43
CA GLN A 46 -1.62 8.65 1.87
C GLN A 46 -0.11 8.61 2.14
N LEU A 47 0.71 9.26 1.29
CA LEU A 47 2.16 9.28 1.48
C LEU A 47 2.58 10.23 2.60
N ARG A 48 1.89 11.37 2.77
CA ARG A 48 2.16 12.32 3.87
C ARG A 48 1.79 11.76 5.23
N SER A 49 0.65 11.07 5.35
CA SER A 49 0.24 10.45 6.62
C SER A 49 1.24 9.40 7.12
N ARG A 50 2.03 8.84 6.19
CA ARG A 50 3.13 7.89 6.45
C ARG A 50 4.50 8.55 6.62
N GLY A 51 4.59 9.88 6.50
CA GLY A 51 5.85 10.62 6.61
C GLY A 51 6.82 10.39 5.43
N ILE A 52 6.35 9.85 4.30
CA ILE A 52 7.17 9.60 3.10
C ILE A 52 7.39 10.90 2.31
N LEU A 53 6.35 11.75 2.27
CA LEU A 53 6.40 13.07 1.66
C LEU A 53 6.19 14.16 2.72
N THR A 54 6.91 15.27 2.55
CA THR A 54 6.73 16.54 3.28
C THR A 54 5.73 17.45 2.61
#